data_AF-B8C754-F1
#
_entry.id   AF-B8C754-F1
#
_cell.length_a   1.000
_cell.length_b   1.000
_cell.length_c   1.000
_cell.angle_alpha   90.00
_cell.angle_beta   90.00
_cell.angle_gamma   90.00
#
_symmetry.space_group_name_H-M   'P 1'
#
loop_
_entity.id
_entity.type
_entity.pdbx_description
1 polymer ?
#
loop_
_entity_poly.entity_id
_entity_poly.type
_entity_poly.pdbx_seq_one_letter_code
_entity_poly.pdbx_strand_id
1 'polypeptide(L)'
;MANGPIIYGGDYEGPTYTITQSVWNLRRLPRFGYNYDITSLVSSDEDAQASYATGLVALFLFILIFFIFWTVLIMVFKCMGPGNAGFLSGHHFVIPDPCEDEKKIYKRPFRVRLVFLIAAGFLMLFSLLFVTMGLTNVDNTVTTLSESLQQLGDIVKSAELIASKLEQVGNNSIEIRDAAVAELDNFCPANPNLNDAAGVDVMGIADQAKADLTMLADFIRDGLETLHTNLGRVRSFADNMNDGMNEVEFWGWQFKLLSAGLFIIPSFLVVGVGLVMLDLNVRPYQKALTYFFMPLFSLIIVASYVVCAAVLPISATNADTCIGGGEYFGGPDDTVLTVYRNLRGDDPSILFQLVAYYTQRCDTHYYPYAELSKYLDDLDGAVDSTNTVVQTVQDNLDLLLEQCGRSFDSVVRIVKDMNINLRVLREQADRSLELVQCKNINSLYVNTIHEATCKYSVDALAWIFAASLIISICGLIMIMLRSAYYPAQYLELSDHWIKSSASTTSETKASPTKSNNSIGSRSSGGNVKEVHEAAPLAPIKMTVLEAHGDGEFEVCDVLQEF
;
A
#
# COMPACT_ATOMS: atom_id res chain seq x y z
N MET A 1 -21.17 33.58 5.42
CA MET A 1 -20.79 32.47 6.31
C MET A 1 -20.61 33.08 7.68
N ALA A 2 -21.56 32.83 8.58
CA ALA A 2 -21.52 33.36 9.94
C ALA A 2 -20.52 32.53 10.76
N ASN A 3 -19.58 33.21 11.44
CA ASN A 3 -18.67 32.60 12.40
C ASN A 3 -19.46 32.20 13.65
N GLY A 4 -20.28 31.16 13.55
CA GLY A 4 -20.82 30.50 14.72
C GLY A 4 -19.67 29.89 15.52
N PRO A 5 -19.72 29.90 16.86
CA PRO A 5 -18.72 29.21 17.67
C PRO A 5 -18.71 27.74 17.26
N ILE A 6 -17.55 27.24 16.81
CA ILE A 6 -17.37 25.83 16.47
C ILE A 6 -17.26 25.09 17.81
N ILE A 7 -18.40 24.69 18.37
CA ILE A 7 -18.50 24.15 19.74
C ILE A 7 -17.71 22.83 19.90
N TYR A 8 -17.45 22.12 18.79
CA TYR A 8 -16.88 20.76 18.80
C TYR A 8 -15.60 20.59 17.96
N GLY A 9 -15.03 21.68 17.45
CA GLY A 9 -13.76 21.71 16.74
C GLY A 9 -12.68 22.19 17.70
N GLY A 10 -12.22 21.32 18.60
CA GLY A 10 -11.11 21.64 19.49
C GLY A 10 -9.84 21.97 18.70
N ASP A 11 -8.80 22.47 19.39
CA ASP A 11 -7.48 22.84 18.86
C ASP A 11 -6.69 21.67 18.22
N TYR A 12 -7.34 20.54 17.93
CA TYR A 12 -6.71 19.41 17.27
C TYR A 12 -6.63 19.67 15.76
N GLU A 13 -5.40 19.88 15.31
CA GLU A 13 -5.04 19.84 13.90
C GLU A 13 -4.39 18.48 13.63
N GLY A 14 -4.88 17.75 12.62
CA GLY A 14 -4.29 16.46 12.25
C GLY A 14 -2.79 16.62 11.88
N PRO A 15 -1.93 15.61 12.08
CA PRO A 15 -0.53 15.70 11.66
C PRO A 15 -0.41 15.84 10.13
N THR A 16 0.64 16.52 9.67
CA THR A 16 0.96 16.58 8.23
C THR A 16 1.63 15.30 7.78
N TYR A 17 1.19 14.75 6.64
CA TYR A 17 1.90 13.63 6.01
C TYR A 17 3.32 14.04 5.60
N THR A 18 4.30 13.17 5.89
CA THR A 18 5.68 13.36 5.45
C THR A 18 6.04 12.27 4.43
N ILE A 19 6.36 12.69 3.22
CA ILE A 19 6.69 11.78 2.12
C ILE A 19 8.01 11.06 2.45
N THR A 20 7.99 9.73 2.48
CA THR A 20 9.19 8.93 2.76
C THR A 20 10.13 8.87 1.55
N GLN A 21 11.40 8.53 1.79
CA GLN A 21 12.37 8.38 0.70
C GLN A 21 12.01 7.23 -0.25
N SER A 22 11.43 6.14 0.26
CA SER A 22 11.01 4.98 -0.55
C SER A 22 9.91 5.37 -1.53
N VAL A 23 8.94 6.16 -1.07
CA VAL A 23 7.87 6.74 -1.88
C VAL A 23 8.47 7.57 -3.03
N TRP A 24 9.42 8.46 -2.74
CA TRP A 24 10.13 9.23 -3.79
C TRP A 24 10.89 8.37 -4.79
N ASN A 25 11.58 7.33 -4.32
CA ASN A 25 12.36 6.45 -5.18
C ASN A 25 11.47 5.64 -6.14
N LEU A 26 10.33 5.15 -5.65
CA LEU A 26 9.39 4.35 -6.45
C LEU A 26 8.59 5.20 -7.45
N ARG A 27 8.22 6.45 -7.12
CA ARG A 27 7.60 7.34 -8.13
C ARG A 27 8.54 7.66 -9.29
N ARG A 28 9.85 7.70 -9.06
CA ARG A 28 10.85 8.00 -10.12
C ARG A 28 11.12 6.84 -11.08
N LEU A 29 10.42 5.71 -10.93
CA LEU A 29 10.56 4.60 -11.85
C LEU A 29 10.21 5.04 -13.29
N PRO A 30 10.99 4.61 -14.30
CA PRO A 30 10.80 5.05 -15.67
C PRO A 30 9.53 4.44 -16.26
N ARG A 31 8.48 5.25 -16.41
CA ARG A 31 7.21 4.84 -17.07
C ARG A 31 7.19 5.14 -18.55
N PHE A 32 8.35 5.25 -19.20
CA PHE A 32 8.46 5.40 -20.65
C PHE A 32 7.59 6.52 -21.27
N GLY A 33 7.35 7.61 -20.53
CA GLY A 33 6.55 8.77 -20.97
C GLY A 33 5.07 8.73 -20.57
N TYR A 34 4.60 7.70 -19.86
CA TYR A 34 3.24 7.61 -19.33
C TYR A 34 3.05 8.38 -18.01
N ASN A 35 1.79 8.63 -17.64
CA ASN A 35 1.43 9.41 -16.45
C ASN A 35 1.80 8.73 -15.12
N TYR A 36 2.06 9.55 -14.10
CA TYR A 36 2.36 9.17 -12.71
C TYR A 36 1.21 9.44 -11.75
N ASP A 37 0.12 10.03 -12.23
CA ASP A 37 -1.02 10.37 -11.38
C ASP A 37 -2.01 9.20 -11.31
N ILE A 38 -2.05 8.51 -10.17
CA ILE A 38 -2.98 7.41 -9.91
C ILE A 38 -4.44 7.83 -10.04
N THR A 39 -4.76 9.10 -9.81
CA THR A 39 -6.14 9.60 -9.92
C THR A 39 -6.65 9.53 -11.37
N SER A 40 -5.72 9.45 -12.34
CA SER A 40 -6.03 9.21 -13.75
C SER A 40 -6.71 7.86 -14.00
N LEU A 41 -6.48 6.85 -13.15
CA LEU A 41 -7.14 5.55 -13.26
C LEU A 41 -8.66 5.65 -13.03
N VAL A 42 -9.08 6.67 -12.29
CA VAL A 42 -10.48 6.89 -11.91
C VAL A 42 -11.08 8.12 -12.60
N SER A 43 -10.26 8.85 -13.36
CA SER A 43 -10.68 10.01 -14.16
C SER A 43 -11.76 9.63 -15.16
N SER A 44 -12.60 10.58 -15.57
CA SER A 44 -13.52 10.39 -16.70
C SER A 44 -12.83 10.35 -18.06
N ASP A 45 -11.54 10.75 -18.13
CA ASP A 45 -10.71 10.73 -19.33
C ASP A 45 -10.12 9.34 -19.59
N GLU A 46 -10.66 8.64 -20.59
CA GLU A 46 -10.20 7.30 -21.02
C GLU A 46 -8.72 7.30 -21.47
N ASP A 47 -8.24 8.38 -22.08
CA ASP A 47 -6.84 8.47 -22.54
C ASP A 47 -5.89 8.55 -21.34
N ALA A 48 -6.29 9.28 -20.29
CA ALA A 48 -5.53 9.36 -19.03
C ALA A 48 -5.50 8.00 -18.30
N GLN A 49 -6.63 7.29 -18.24
CA GLN A 49 -6.71 5.94 -17.68
C GLN A 49 -5.80 4.97 -18.44
N ALA A 50 -5.92 4.95 -19.77
CA ALA A 50 -5.14 4.08 -20.63
C ALA A 50 -3.64 4.39 -20.55
N SER A 51 -3.26 5.67 -20.50
CA SER A 51 -1.88 6.10 -20.33
C SER A 51 -1.28 5.57 -19.02
N TYR A 52 -1.97 5.79 -17.89
CA TYR A 52 -1.50 5.32 -16.58
C TYR A 52 -1.37 3.78 -16.53
N ALA A 53 -2.41 3.06 -16.95
CA ALA A 53 -2.41 1.59 -16.96
C ALA A 53 -1.31 1.02 -17.88
N THR A 54 -1.11 1.62 -19.06
CA THR A 54 -0.05 1.21 -20.00
C THR A 54 1.33 1.43 -19.39
N GLY A 55 1.53 2.50 -18.62
CA GLY A 55 2.77 2.74 -17.88
C GLY A 55 3.11 1.63 -16.88
N LEU A 56 2.13 1.16 -16.12
CA LEU A 56 2.31 0.06 -15.17
C LEU A 56 2.60 -1.28 -15.88
N VAL A 57 1.86 -1.59 -16.95
CA VAL A 57 2.09 -2.80 -17.75
C VAL A 57 3.47 -2.76 -18.41
N ALA A 58 3.92 -1.60 -18.88
CA ALA A 58 5.25 -1.43 -19.48
C ALA A 58 6.37 -1.72 -18.46
N LEU A 59 6.24 -1.27 -17.21
CA LEU A 59 7.18 -1.59 -16.12
C LEU A 59 7.28 -3.11 -15.87
N PHE A 60 6.13 -3.78 -15.76
CA PHE A 60 6.05 -5.23 -15.59
C PHE A 60 6.73 -5.97 -16.75
N LEU A 61 6.35 -5.64 -17.99
CA LEU A 61 6.88 -6.29 -19.19
C LEU A 61 8.37 -6.04 -19.38
N PHE A 62 8.86 -4.84 -19.07
CA PHE A 62 10.28 -4.50 -19.18
C PHE A 62 11.16 -5.41 -18.31
N ILE A 63 10.81 -5.56 -17.02
CA ILE A 63 11.53 -6.44 -16.10
C ILE A 63 11.40 -7.91 -16.52
N LEU A 64 10.20 -8.33 -16.93
CA LEU A 64 9.96 -9.71 -17.34
C LEU A 64 10.75 -10.09 -18.60
N ILE A 65 10.80 -9.21 -19.61
CA ILE A 65 11.56 -9.40 -20.85
C ILE A 65 13.05 -9.57 -20.53
N PHE A 66 13.60 -8.76 -19.62
CA PHE A 66 15.00 -8.87 -19.21
C PHE A 66 15.32 -10.28 -18.67
N PHE A 67 14.48 -10.81 -17.77
CA PHE A 67 14.70 -12.13 -17.19
C PHE A 67 14.40 -13.29 -18.14
N ILE A 68 13.39 -13.17 -18.99
CA ILE A 68 13.11 -14.14 -20.05
C ILE A 68 14.30 -14.21 -21.02
N PHE A 69 14.80 -13.06 -21.47
CA PHE A 69 15.97 -13.00 -22.36
C PHE A 69 17.20 -13.68 -21.73
N TRP A 70 17.47 -13.43 -20.45
CA TRP A 70 18.56 -14.10 -19.73
C TRP A 70 18.34 -15.62 -19.67
N THR A 71 17.11 -16.06 -19.38
CA THR A 71 16.76 -17.49 -19.36
C THR A 71 16.96 -18.14 -20.73
N VAL A 72 16.58 -17.45 -21.81
CA VAL A 72 16.82 -17.90 -23.19
C VAL A 72 18.33 -18.01 -23.47
N LEU A 73 19.14 -17.03 -23.05
CA LEU A 73 20.60 -17.12 -23.18
C LEU A 73 21.18 -18.36 -22.49
N ILE A 74 20.73 -18.66 -21.27
CA ILE A 74 21.15 -19.88 -20.54
C ILE A 74 20.77 -21.15 -21.31
N MET A 75 19.57 -21.19 -21.91
CA MET A 75 19.12 -22.32 -22.72
C MET A 75 19.94 -22.45 -24.00
N VAL A 76 20.25 -21.34 -24.67
CA VAL A 76 21.13 -21.32 -25.85
C VAL A 76 22.52 -21.84 -25.50
N PHE A 77 23.14 -21.35 -24.42
CA PHE A 77 24.45 -21.84 -23.96
C PHE A 77 24.42 -23.32 -23.61
N LYS A 78 23.32 -23.81 -23.02
CA LYS A 78 23.12 -25.24 -22.78
C LYS A 78 23.08 -26.04 -24.08
N CYS A 79 22.34 -25.58 -25.10
CA CYS A 79 22.22 -26.23 -26.40
C CYS A 79 23.53 -26.21 -27.20
N MET A 80 24.34 -25.16 -27.07
CA MET A 80 25.65 -25.04 -27.73
C MET A 80 26.68 -26.06 -27.23
N GLY A 81 26.45 -26.63 -26.04
CA GLY A 81 27.31 -27.65 -25.46
C GLY A 81 28.68 -27.15 -25.00
N PRO A 82 29.53 -28.05 -24.46
CA PRO A 82 30.84 -27.70 -23.92
C PRO A 82 31.82 -27.20 -24.98
N GLY A 83 31.69 -27.65 -26.24
CA GLY A 83 32.62 -27.29 -27.32
C GLY A 83 32.56 -25.81 -27.72
N ASN A 84 31.35 -25.22 -27.75
CA ASN A 84 31.18 -23.84 -28.21
C ASN A 84 31.02 -22.85 -27.05
N ALA A 85 30.27 -23.20 -26.00
CA ALA A 85 29.99 -22.32 -24.87
C ALA A 85 30.90 -22.57 -23.65
N GLY A 86 31.72 -23.62 -23.66
CA GLY A 86 32.61 -23.95 -22.54
C GLY A 86 31.84 -24.16 -21.24
N PHE A 87 32.31 -23.53 -20.16
CA PHE A 87 31.70 -23.64 -18.83
C PHE A 87 30.30 -23.00 -18.74
N LEU A 88 29.96 -22.04 -19.62
CA LEU A 88 28.64 -21.40 -19.64
C LEU A 88 27.52 -22.35 -20.09
N SER A 89 27.86 -23.46 -20.75
CA SER A 89 26.90 -24.53 -21.05
C SER A 89 26.45 -25.29 -19.79
N GLY A 90 27.15 -25.08 -18.67
CA GLY A 90 26.95 -25.78 -17.41
C GLY A 90 27.44 -27.22 -17.42
N HIS A 91 28.28 -27.62 -18.38
CA HIS A 91 28.95 -28.92 -18.40
C HIS A 91 30.24 -28.89 -17.57
N HIS A 92 30.83 -30.08 -17.36
CA HIS A 92 32.12 -30.25 -16.69
C HIS A 92 33.21 -29.37 -17.33
N PHE A 93 34.13 -28.85 -16.50
CA PHE A 93 35.32 -28.19 -17.02
C PHE A 93 36.19 -29.19 -17.75
N VAL A 94 36.40 -28.98 -19.04
CA VAL A 94 37.35 -29.74 -19.85
C VAL A 94 38.69 -29.00 -19.82
N ILE A 95 39.68 -29.63 -19.22
CA ILE A 95 41.05 -29.12 -19.17
C ILE A 95 41.83 -29.74 -20.34
N PRO A 96 42.32 -28.93 -21.31
CA PRO A 96 43.23 -29.43 -22.34
C PRO A 96 44.58 -29.84 -21.74
N ASP A 97 45.28 -30.74 -22.42
CA ASP A 97 46.54 -31.36 -21.97
C ASP A 97 47.55 -30.34 -21.41
N PRO A 98 48.16 -30.57 -20.23
CA PRO A 98 49.07 -29.64 -19.53
C PRO A 98 50.32 -29.16 -20.28
N CYS A 99 50.60 -29.60 -21.51
CA CYS A 99 51.83 -29.27 -22.24
C CYS A 99 52.13 -27.76 -22.42
N GLU A 100 51.16 -26.86 -22.26
CA GLU A 100 51.38 -25.42 -22.55
C GLU A 100 51.20 -24.41 -21.40
N ASP A 101 50.69 -24.72 -20.20
CA ASP A 101 50.72 -23.77 -19.05
C ASP A 101 50.02 -24.34 -17.77
N GLU A 102 50.69 -25.20 -16.99
CA GLU A 102 50.15 -25.78 -15.73
C GLU A 102 49.55 -24.72 -14.79
N LYS A 103 50.16 -23.53 -14.71
CA LYS A 103 49.73 -22.46 -13.78
C LYS A 103 48.44 -21.76 -14.20
N LYS A 104 48.03 -21.80 -15.48
CA LYS A 104 46.79 -21.14 -15.94
C LYS A 104 45.58 -22.05 -15.85
N ILE A 105 45.78 -23.36 -15.92
CA ILE A 105 44.74 -24.38 -15.92
C ILE A 105 43.86 -24.32 -14.66
N TYR A 106 44.44 -24.20 -13.48
CA TYR A 106 43.69 -24.18 -12.22
C TYR A 106 42.95 -22.86 -11.95
N LYS A 107 43.39 -21.75 -12.58
CA LYS A 107 42.83 -20.42 -12.29
C LYS A 107 41.40 -20.24 -12.79
N ARG A 108 41.05 -20.84 -13.93
CA ARG A 108 39.73 -20.64 -14.55
C ARG A 108 38.60 -21.32 -13.76
N PRO A 109 38.66 -22.63 -13.42
CA PRO A 109 37.62 -23.28 -12.61
C PRO A 109 37.49 -22.62 -11.23
N PHE A 110 38.62 -22.24 -10.63
CA PHE A 110 38.63 -21.55 -9.34
C PHE A 110 37.86 -20.22 -9.38
N ARG A 111 38.08 -19.38 -10.39
CA ARG A 111 37.35 -18.12 -10.54
C ARG A 111 35.85 -18.33 -10.71
N VAL A 112 35.44 -19.30 -11.52
CA VAL A 112 34.01 -19.60 -11.72
C VAL A 112 33.35 -20.07 -10.42
N ARG A 113 34.03 -20.95 -9.67
CA ARG A 113 33.56 -21.41 -8.35
C ARG A 113 33.48 -20.25 -7.35
N LEU A 114 34.46 -19.36 -7.34
CA LEU A 114 34.45 -18.18 -6.47
C LEU A 114 33.28 -17.25 -6.79
N VAL A 115 33.03 -16.95 -8.07
CA VAL A 115 31.88 -16.13 -8.49
C VAL A 115 30.56 -16.81 -8.12
N PHE A 116 30.45 -18.13 -8.29
CA PHE A 116 29.28 -18.89 -7.86
C PHE A 116 29.04 -18.76 -6.34
N LEU A 117 30.09 -18.91 -5.52
CA LEU A 117 29.99 -18.80 -4.07
C LEU A 117 29.62 -17.38 -3.61
N ILE A 118 30.18 -16.35 -4.26
CA ILE A 118 29.82 -14.95 -4.00
C ILE A 118 28.35 -14.70 -4.33
N ALA A 119 27.89 -15.16 -5.51
CA ALA A 119 26.49 -15.04 -5.91
C ALA A 119 25.54 -15.78 -4.94
N ALA A 120 25.92 -16.97 -4.49
CA ALA A 120 25.17 -17.71 -3.49
C ALA A 120 25.11 -16.99 -2.13
N GLY A 121 26.24 -16.40 -1.70
CA GLY A 121 26.30 -15.59 -0.48
C GLY A 121 25.37 -14.39 -0.52
N PHE A 122 25.39 -13.63 -1.63
CA PHE A 122 24.46 -12.52 -1.83
C PHE A 122 23.01 -12.99 -1.89
N LEU A 123 22.71 -14.08 -2.59
CA LEU A 123 21.36 -14.63 -2.65
C LEU A 123 20.84 -14.97 -1.25
N MET A 124 21.62 -15.68 -0.43
CA MET A 124 21.24 -16.02 0.95
C MET A 124 21.07 -14.78 1.82
N LEU A 125 21.97 -13.79 1.72
CA LEU A 125 21.87 -12.53 2.46
C LEU A 125 20.60 -11.76 2.09
N PHE A 126 20.31 -11.60 0.79
CA PHE A 126 19.11 -10.91 0.35
C PHE A 126 17.83 -11.70 0.60
N SER A 127 17.89 -13.03 0.66
CA SER A 127 16.77 -13.86 1.14
C SER A 127 16.46 -13.59 2.62
N LEU A 128 17.48 -13.35 3.44
CA LEU A 128 17.29 -12.95 4.83
C LEU A 128 16.67 -11.54 4.91
N LEU A 129 17.23 -10.57 4.18
CA LEU A 129 16.70 -9.20 4.12
C LEU A 129 15.28 -9.14 3.57
N PHE A 130 14.94 -10.00 2.60
CA PHE A 130 13.58 -10.13 2.09
C PHE A 130 12.58 -10.46 3.21
N VAL A 131 12.97 -11.34 4.14
CA VAL A 131 12.12 -11.69 5.29
C VAL A 131 12.14 -10.58 6.34
N THR A 132 13.33 -10.17 6.79
CA THR A 132 13.46 -9.28 7.95
C THR A 132 13.07 -7.84 7.67
N MET A 133 13.26 -7.35 6.44
CA MET A 133 12.93 -5.97 6.06
C MET A 133 11.70 -5.90 5.17
N GLY A 134 11.50 -6.90 4.30
CA GLY A 134 10.31 -6.97 3.45
C GLY A 134 9.09 -7.43 4.24
N LEU A 135 9.07 -8.70 4.65
CA LEU A 135 7.89 -9.30 5.29
C LEU A 135 7.54 -8.68 6.65
N THR A 136 8.51 -8.26 7.46
CA THR A 136 8.23 -7.57 8.73
C THR A 136 7.48 -6.25 8.52
N ASN A 137 7.79 -5.49 7.46
CA ASN A 137 7.05 -4.26 7.16
C ASN A 137 5.65 -4.54 6.59
N VAL A 138 5.47 -5.66 5.88
CA VAL A 138 4.12 -6.14 5.52
C VAL A 138 3.31 -6.48 6.77
N ASP A 139 3.92 -7.18 7.73
CA ASP A 139 3.28 -7.55 9.00
C ASP A 139 2.87 -6.31 9.82
N ASN A 140 3.75 -5.30 9.91
CA ASN A 140 3.42 -4.01 10.51
C ASN A 140 2.24 -3.33 9.80
N THR A 141 2.24 -3.34 8.46
CA THR A 141 1.14 -2.77 7.66
C THR A 141 -0.18 -3.45 7.98
N VAL A 142 -0.21 -4.79 7.96
CA VAL A 142 -1.42 -5.58 8.22
C VAL A 142 -1.90 -5.39 9.65
N THR A 143 -0.98 -5.41 10.63
CA THR A 143 -1.31 -5.21 12.05
C THR A 143 -1.92 -3.82 12.28
N THR A 144 -1.28 -2.76 11.81
CA THR A 144 -1.79 -1.39 11.97
C THR A 144 -3.14 -1.19 11.26
N LEU A 145 -3.31 -1.79 10.07
CA LEU A 145 -4.58 -1.74 9.35
C LEU A 145 -5.68 -2.51 10.09
N SER A 146 -5.36 -3.68 10.66
CA SER A 146 -6.31 -4.51 11.42
C SER A 146 -6.74 -3.82 12.72
N GLU A 147 -5.80 -3.24 13.46
CA GLU A 147 -6.10 -2.45 14.66
C GLU A 147 -7.00 -1.25 14.33
N SER A 148 -6.71 -0.58 13.21
CA SER A 148 -7.50 0.53 12.71
C SER A 148 -8.93 0.09 12.35
N LEU A 149 -9.09 -1.00 11.59
CA LEU A 149 -10.41 -1.53 11.24
C LEU A 149 -11.19 -2.00 12.47
N GLN A 150 -10.52 -2.58 13.48
CA GLN A 150 -11.16 -2.95 14.73
C GLN A 150 -11.69 -1.71 15.47
N GLN A 151 -10.88 -0.65 15.58
CA GLN A 151 -11.31 0.63 16.16
C GLN A 151 -12.48 1.23 15.38
N LEU A 152 -12.45 1.18 14.05
CA LEU A 152 -13.57 1.61 13.21
C LEU A 152 -14.84 0.81 13.51
N GLY A 153 -14.72 -0.51 13.64
CA GLY A 153 -15.82 -1.40 14.00
C GLY A 153 -16.44 -1.06 15.36
N ASP A 154 -15.61 -0.73 16.36
CA ASP A 154 -16.06 -0.31 17.68
C ASP A 154 -16.79 1.06 17.64
N ILE A 155 -16.30 2.01 16.83
CA ILE A 155 -16.95 3.31 16.61
C ILE A 155 -18.29 3.12 15.92
N VAL A 156 -18.35 2.33 14.84
CA VAL A 156 -19.58 2.06 14.09
C VAL A 156 -20.61 1.37 14.97
N LYS A 157 -20.20 0.36 15.75
CA LYS A 157 -21.07 -0.34 16.70
C LYS A 157 -21.60 0.61 17.79
N SER A 158 -20.77 1.53 18.27
CA SER A 158 -21.19 2.54 19.24
C SER A 158 -22.19 3.53 18.63
N ALA A 159 -21.96 3.94 17.38
CA ALA A 159 -22.86 4.80 16.63
C ALA A 159 -24.22 4.12 16.34
N GLU A 160 -24.23 2.83 15.98
CA GLU A 160 -25.46 2.04 15.81
C GLU A 160 -26.27 1.96 17.13
N LEU A 161 -25.58 1.75 18.27
CA LEU A 161 -26.23 1.72 19.58
C LEU A 161 -26.86 3.07 19.93
N ILE A 162 -26.17 4.18 19.62
CA ILE A 162 -26.72 5.51 19.87
C ILE A 162 -27.88 5.81 18.92
N ALA A 163 -27.76 5.46 17.64
CA ALA A 163 -28.83 5.62 16.66
C ALA A 163 -30.10 4.86 17.09
N SER A 164 -29.96 3.62 17.56
CA SER A 164 -31.09 2.82 18.07
C SER A 164 -31.72 3.43 19.34
N LYS A 165 -30.92 3.99 20.24
CA LYS A 165 -31.44 4.72 21.41
C LYS A 165 -32.14 6.02 21.03
N LEU A 166 -31.58 6.77 20.08
CA LEU A 166 -32.18 7.99 19.55
C LEU A 166 -33.51 7.69 18.85
N GLU A 167 -33.60 6.58 18.12
CA GLU A 167 -34.85 6.13 17.50
C GLU A 167 -35.90 5.80 18.58
N GLN A 168 -35.51 5.06 19.61
CA GLN A 168 -36.42 4.73 20.71
C GLN A 168 -36.92 5.98 21.46
N VAL A 169 -36.00 6.87 21.83
CA VAL A 169 -36.35 8.12 22.54
C VAL A 169 -37.13 9.05 21.62
N GLY A 170 -36.79 9.07 20.33
CA GLY A 170 -37.47 9.87 19.31
C GLY A 170 -38.91 9.44 19.11
N ASN A 171 -39.17 8.14 18.98
CA ASN A 171 -40.53 7.59 18.87
C ASN A 171 -41.39 7.91 20.11
N ASN A 172 -40.81 7.77 21.31
CA ASN A 172 -41.50 8.17 22.55
C ASN A 172 -41.75 9.69 22.61
N SER A 173 -40.81 10.49 22.10
CA SER A 173 -40.93 11.94 22.06
C SER A 173 -42.01 12.40 21.09
N ILE A 174 -42.22 11.71 19.97
CA ILE A 174 -43.31 12.02 19.02
C ILE A 174 -44.68 11.84 19.70
N GLU A 175 -44.88 10.75 20.44
CA GLU A 175 -46.15 10.50 21.14
C GLU A 175 -46.41 11.58 22.22
N ILE A 176 -45.39 11.90 23.03
CA ILE A 176 -45.51 12.93 24.08
C ILE A 176 -45.68 14.31 23.47
N ARG A 177 -45.04 14.58 22.32
CA ARG A 177 -45.22 15.83 21.57
C ARG A 177 -46.65 15.95 21.09
N ASP A 178 -47.20 14.93 20.44
CA ASP A 178 -48.54 15.02 19.88
C ASP A 178 -49.57 15.26 20.98
N ALA A 179 -49.37 14.64 22.15
CA ALA A 179 -50.15 14.94 23.35
C ALA A 179 -49.92 16.39 23.85
N ALA A 180 -48.67 16.87 23.91
CA ALA A 180 -48.35 18.22 24.33
C ALA A 180 -48.96 19.27 23.40
N VAL A 181 -48.83 19.09 22.08
CA VAL A 181 -49.36 19.98 21.05
C VAL A 181 -50.88 19.99 21.10
N ALA A 182 -51.53 18.83 21.27
CA ALA A 182 -52.99 18.77 21.42
C ALA A 182 -53.50 19.50 22.68
N GLU A 183 -52.74 19.44 23.78
CA GLU A 183 -53.03 20.18 25.01
C GLU A 183 -52.76 21.68 24.87
N LEU A 184 -51.70 22.08 24.15
CA LEU A 184 -51.37 23.48 23.86
C LEU A 184 -52.38 24.11 22.89
N ASP A 185 -52.88 23.36 21.91
CA ASP A 185 -53.94 23.82 20.99
C ASP A 185 -55.27 24.10 21.74
N ASN A 186 -55.47 23.43 22.89
CA ASN A 186 -56.62 23.60 23.77
C ASN A 186 -56.25 24.21 25.12
N PHE A 187 -55.24 25.09 25.15
CA PHE A 187 -54.67 25.62 26.39
C PHE A 187 -55.71 26.38 27.23
N CYS A 188 -56.49 27.29 26.63
CA CYS A 188 -57.53 28.06 27.33
C CYS A 188 -58.76 28.33 26.43
N PRO A 189 -59.62 27.32 26.18
CA PRO A 189 -60.77 27.48 25.28
C PRO A 189 -61.80 28.49 25.80
N ALA A 190 -61.82 28.76 27.11
CA ALA A 190 -62.79 29.67 27.74
C ALA A 190 -62.45 31.16 27.57
N ASN A 191 -61.17 31.51 27.37
CA ASN A 191 -60.74 32.91 27.22
C ASN A 191 -59.64 33.05 26.16
N PRO A 192 -60.01 33.34 24.90
CA PRO A 192 -59.03 33.49 23.82
C PRO A 192 -58.15 34.75 23.95
N ASN A 193 -58.55 35.73 24.78
CA ASN A 193 -57.78 36.96 25.02
C ASN A 193 -56.96 36.90 26.32
N LEU A 194 -56.48 35.72 26.68
CA LEU A 194 -55.73 35.48 27.93
C LEU A 194 -54.54 36.43 28.09
N ASN A 195 -53.90 36.79 26.98
CA ASN A 195 -52.75 37.71 26.95
C ASN A 195 -53.07 39.08 27.58
N ASP A 196 -54.26 39.62 27.35
CA ASP A 196 -54.68 40.92 27.91
C ASP A 196 -54.95 40.84 29.42
N ALA A 197 -55.32 39.65 29.92
CA ALA A 197 -55.65 39.42 31.33
C ALA A 197 -54.42 39.05 32.19
N ALA A 198 -53.50 38.26 31.63
CA ALA A 198 -52.32 37.78 32.35
C ALA A 198 -51.12 38.75 32.28
N GLY A 199 -51.10 39.65 31.30
CA GLY A 199 -49.93 40.54 31.07
C GLY A 199 -48.68 39.80 30.59
N VAL A 200 -48.81 38.52 30.26
CA VAL A 200 -47.78 37.63 29.73
C VAL A 200 -48.33 36.97 28.47
N ASP A 201 -47.54 36.93 27.40
CA ASP A 201 -47.91 36.31 26.13
C ASP A 201 -47.76 34.78 26.20
N VAL A 202 -48.63 34.14 26.97
CA VAL A 202 -48.59 32.68 27.18
C VAL A 202 -48.86 31.94 25.87
N MET A 203 -49.69 32.50 24.99
CA MET A 203 -49.99 31.91 23.68
C MET A 203 -48.78 31.97 22.75
N GLY A 204 -48.05 33.09 22.70
CA GLY A 204 -46.83 33.21 21.90
C GLY A 204 -45.72 32.24 22.34
N ILE A 205 -45.55 32.02 23.65
CA ILE A 205 -44.59 31.02 24.17
C ILE A 205 -45.04 29.59 23.79
N ALA A 206 -46.33 29.29 23.89
CA ALA A 206 -46.89 28.01 23.49
C ALA A 206 -46.71 27.72 21.98
N ASP A 207 -46.95 28.72 21.14
CA ASP A 207 -46.76 28.63 19.68
C ASP A 207 -45.28 28.41 19.31
N GLN A 208 -44.36 29.10 20.00
CA GLN A 208 -42.92 28.88 19.82
C GLN A 208 -42.52 27.45 20.22
N ALA A 209 -42.96 26.98 21.39
CA ALA A 209 -42.68 25.61 21.83
C ALA A 209 -43.24 24.55 20.86
N LYS A 210 -44.43 24.80 20.28
CA LYS A 210 -45.01 23.94 19.24
C LYS A 210 -44.17 23.91 17.98
N ALA A 211 -43.68 25.06 17.53
CA ALA A 211 -42.81 25.14 16.35
C ALA A 211 -41.49 24.39 16.58
N ASP A 212 -40.84 24.61 17.72
CA ASP A 212 -39.58 23.97 18.11
C ASP A 212 -39.74 22.43 18.16
N LEU A 213 -40.80 21.94 18.81
CA LEU A 213 -41.08 20.50 18.92
C LEU A 213 -41.46 19.85 17.58
N THR A 214 -42.08 20.59 16.66
CA THR A 214 -42.44 20.06 15.33
C THR A 214 -41.19 19.86 14.49
N MET A 215 -40.29 20.86 14.48
CA MET A 215 -39.01 20.80 13.76
C MET A 215 -38.15 19.62 14.23
N LEU A 216 -38.09 19.39 15.54
CA LEU A 216 -37.36 18.29 16.16
C LEU A 216 -37.79 16.91 15.64
N ALA A 217 -39.09 16.69 15.48
CA ALA A 217 -39.61 15.39 15.09
C ALA A 217 -39.31 15.05 13.62
N ASP A 218 -39.35 16.05 12.73
CA ASP A 218 -38.99 15.84 11.33
C ASP A 218 -37.50 15.45 11.21
N PHE A 219 -36.63 16.09 11.99
CA PHE A 219 -35.22 15.71 12.07
C PHE A 219 -35.02 14.28 12.58
N ILE A 220 -35.72 13.89 13.66
CA ILE A 220 -35.62 12.55 14.23
C ILE A 220 -36.00 11.49 13.19
N ARG A 221 -37.09 11.69 12.44
CA ARG A 221 -37.54 10.72 11.45
C ARG A 221 -36.56 10.61 10.27
N ASP A 222 -36.29 11.74 9.62
CA ASP A 222 -35.59 11.73 8.33
C ASP A 222 -34.07 11.62 8.53
N GLY A 223 -33.54 12.19 9.61
CA GLY A 223 -32.13 12.15 9.99
C GLY A 223 -31.66 10.77 10.46
N LEU A 224 -32.46 10.08 11.28
CA LEU A 224 -32.08 8.75 11.77
C LEU A 224 -32.11 7.69 10.67
N GLU A 225 -33.07 7.75 9.73
CA GLU A 225 -33.10 6.84 8.58
C GLU A 225 -31.85 7.01 7.70
N THR A 226 -31.45 8.26 7.47
CA THR A 226 -30.23 8.59 6.72
C THR A 226 -28.98 8.10 7.46
N LEU A 227 -28.92 8.32 8.78
CA LEU A 227 -27.80 7.86 9.62
C LEU A 227 -27.69 6.33 9.60
N HIS A 228 -28.80 5.61 9.79
CA HIS A 228 -28.82 4.14 9.80
C HIS A 228 -28.35 3.57 8.46
N THR A 229 -28.83 4.15 7.34
CA THR A 229 -28.40 3.76 5.99
C THR A 229 -26.91 3.97 5.78
N ASN A 230 -26.36 5.11 6.24
CA ASN A 230 -24.95 5.42 6.09
C ASN A 230 -24.07 4.56 7.02
N LEU A 231 -24.47 4.32 8.27
CA LEU A 231 -23.78 3.41 9.18
C LEU A 231 -23.73 1.99 8.62
N GLY A 232 -24.83 1.50 8.04
CA GLY A 232 -24.86 0.20 7.35
C GLY A 232 -23.87 0.12 6.19
N ARG A 233 -23.71 1.20 5.41
CA ARG A 233 -22.70 1.27 4.34
C ARG A 233 -21.28 1.24 4.91
N VAL A 234 -20.98 2.04 5.93
CA VAL A 234 -19.65 2.08 6.58
C VAL A 234 -19.32 0.72 7.19
N ARG A 235 -20.28 0.08 7.85
CA ARG A 235 -20.12 -1.28 8.38
C ARG A 235 -19.82 -2.29 7.27
N SER A 236 -20.61 -2.31 6.21
CA SER A 236 -20.39 -3.24 5.09
C SER A 236 -19.02 -3.02 4.44
N PHE A 237 -18.55 -1.77 4.39
CA PHE A 237 -17.21 -1.44 3.91
C PHE A 237 -16.13 -1.96 4.86
N ALA A 238 -16.27 -1.75 6.17
CA ALA A 238 -15.33 -2.25 7.17
C ALA A 238 -15.26 -3.79 7.17
N ASP A 239 -16.41 -4.46 7.09
CA ASP A 239 -16.51 -5.92 7.00
C ASP A 239 -15.84 -6.44 5.72
N ASN A 240 -16.10 -5.82 4.56
CA ASN A 240 -15.46 -6.18 3.29
C ASN A 240 -13.93 -5.95 3.32
N MET A 241 -13.46 -4.87 3.97
CA MET A 241 -12.03 -4.63 4.15
C MET A 241 -11.38 -5.68 5.04
N ASN A 242 -12.04 -6.03 6.15
CA ASN A 242 -11.57 -7.05 7.07
C ASN A 242 -11.50 -8.43 6.39
N ASP A 243 -12.53 -8.80 5.62
CA ASP A 243 -12.54 -10.04 4.84
C ASP A 243 -11.44 -10.04 3.77
N GLY A 244 -11.25 -8.93 3.06
CA GLY A 244 -10.16 -8.77 2.10
C GLY A 244 -8.78 -8.88 2.75
N MET A 245 -8.59 -8.34 3.96
CA MET A 245 -7.34 -8.51 4.70
C MET A 245 -7.09 -9.95 5.13
N ASN A 246 -8.14 -10.68 5.51
CA ASN A 246 -8.05 -12.11 5.83
C ASN A 246 -7.69 -12.95 4.59
N GLU A 247 -8.13 -12.55 3.39
CA GLU A 247 -7.69 -13.20 2.14
C GLU A 247 -6.22 -12.87 1.78
N VAL A 248 -5.73 -11.69 2.19
CA VAL A 248 -4.33 -11.26 1.99
C VAL A 248 -3.35 -11.98 2.93
N GLU A 249 -3.83 -12.91 3.77
CA GLU A 249 -3.01 -13.88 4.51
C GLU A 249 -2.16 -14.78 3.58
N PHE A 250 -2.31 -14.65 2.25
CA PHE A 250 -1.37 -15.14 1.23
C PHE A 250 0.11 -14.78 1.50
N TRP A 251 0.39 -13.70 2.24
CA TRP A 251 1.75 -13.34 2.68
C TRP A 251 2.30 -14.20 3.83
N GLY A 252 1.49 -15.10 4.39
CA GLY A 252 1.82 -15.92 5.54
C GLY A 252 2.81 -17.06 5.22
N TRP A 253 2.35 -18.31 5.30
CA TRP A 253 3.23 -19.48 5.26
C TRP A 253 3.87 -19.72 3.89
N GLN A 254 3.22 -19.29 2.80
CA GLN A 254 3.70 -19.50 1.43
C GLN A 254 5.02 -18.75 1.18
N PHE A 255 5.11 -17.48 1.60
CA PHE A 255 6.34 -16.69 1.47
C PHE A 255 7.43 -17.16 2.41
N LYS A 256 7.07 -17.62 3.62
CA LYS A 256 8.01 -18.27 4.54
C LYS A 256 8.61 -19.53 3.90
N LEU A 257 7.78 -20.35 3.23
CA LEU A 257 8.24 -21.53 2.50
C LEU A 257 9.13 -21.17 1.30
N LEU A 258 8.76 -20.13 0.54
CA LEU A 258 9.56 -19.63 -0.59
C LEU A 258 10.94 -19.15 -0.10
N SER A 259 10.99 -18.35 0.96
CA SER A 259 12.23 -17.85 1.55
C SER A 259 13.08 -18.98 2.14
N ALA A 260 12.48 -19.93 2.86
CA ALA A 260 13.19 -21.11 3.34
C ALA A 260 13.81 -21.90 2.19
N GLY A 261 13.10 -22.06 1.06
CA GLY A 261 13.64 -22.68 -0.15
C GLY A 261 14.83 -21.92 -0.74
N LEU A 262 14.76 -20.59 -0.78
CA LEU A 262 15.84 -19.70 -1.22
C LEU A 262 17.09 -19.74 -0.33
N PHE A 263 16.97 -20.17 0.93
CA PHE A 263 18.12 -20.36 1.82
C PHE A 263 18.68 -21.80 1.76
N ILE A 264 17.80 -22.80 1.88
CA ILE A 264 18.16 -24.21 2.01
C ILE A 264 18.78 -24.75 0.72
N ILE A 265 18.19 -24.48 -0.44
CA ILE A 265 18.64 -25.10 -1.70
C ILE A 265 20.01 -24.56 -2.13
N PRO A 266 20.29 -23.24 -2.11
CA PRO A 266 21.63 -22.71 -2.36
C PRO A 266 22.69 -23.27 -1.41
N SER A 267 22.34 -23.55 -0.15
CA SER A 267 23.27 -24.17 0.81
C SER A 267 23.75 -25.55 0.32
N PHE A 268 22.86 -26.39 -0.22
CA PHE A 268 23.27 -27.66 -0.85
C PHE A 268 24.17 -27.43 -2.07
N LEU A 269 23.86 -26.44 -2.91
CA LEU A 269 24.71 -26.13 -4.07
C LEU A 269 26.11 -25.64 -3.64
N VAL A 270 26.20 -24.82 -2.59
CA VAL A 270 27.45 -24.33 -1.99
C VAL A 270 28.29 -25.49 -1.46
N VAL A 271 27.68 -26.45 -0.74
CA VAL A 271 28.37 -27.67 -0.28
C VAL A 271 28.88 -28.47 -1.48
N GLY A 272 28.13 -28.56 -2.57
CA GLY A 272 28.58 -29.17 -3.82
C GLY A 272 29.83 -28.54 -4.40
N VAL A 273 29.87 -27.21 -4.46
CA VAL A 273 31.07 -26.48 -4.89
C VAL A 273 32.23 -26.69 -3.92
N GLY A 274 31.98 -26.68 -2.61
CA GLY A 274 32.97 -26.91 -1.57
C GLY A 274 33.62 -28.29 -1.66
N LEU A 275 32.82 -29.36 -1.81
CA LEU A 275 33.33 -30.73 -2.00
C LEU A 275 34.25 -30.82 -3.21
N VAL A 276 33.87 -30.19 -4.32
CA VAL A 276 34.68 -30.19 -5.54
C VAL A 276 35.93 -29.30 -5.41
N MET A 277 35.89 -28.23 -4.61
CA MET A 277 37.09 -27.43 -4.29
C MET A 277 38.08 -28.20 -3.40
N LEU A 278 37.61 -29.12 -2.58
CA LEU A 278 38.42 -30.06 -1.79
C LEU A 278 38.84 -31.30 -2.58
N ASP A 279 38.55 -31.36 -3.88
CA ASP A 279 38.82 -32.50 -4.77
C ASP A 279 38.11 -33.80 -4.34
N LEU A 280 37.00 -33.69 -3.61
CA LEU A 280 36.19 -34.82 -3.17
C LEU A 280 35.06 -35.11 -4.17
N ASN A 281 35.18 -36.23 -4.90
CA ASN A 281 34.19 -36.61 -5.91
C ASN A 281 33.12 -37.58 -5.37
N VAL A 282 32.05 -37.03 -4.79
CA VAL A 282 30.90 -37.81 -4.32
C VAL A 282 29.83 -37.91 -5.42
N ARG A 283 29.96 -38.90 -6.30
CA ARG A 283 29.03 -39.17 -7.42
C ARG A 283 27.52 -39.14 -7.06
N PRO A 284 27.04 -39.79 -5.97
CA PRO A 284 25.61 -39.77 -5.66
C PRO A 284 25.12 -38.36 -5.33
N TYR A 285 25.94 -37.56 -4.64
CA TYR A 285 25.61 -36.18 -4.30
C TYR A 285 25.53 -35.30 -5.55
N GLN A 286 26.49 -35.41 -6.48
CA GLN A 286 26.45 -34.67 -7.75
C GLN A 286 25.23 -35.04 -8.61
N LYS A 287 24.83 -36.31 -8.63
CA LYS A 287 23.59 -36.74 -9.28
C LYS A 287 22.37 -36.10 -8.62
N ALA A 288 22.29 -36.09 -7.29
CA ALA A 288 21.20 -35.44 -6.56
C ALA A 288 21.14 -33.93 -6.85
N LEU A 289 22.29 -33.23 -6.83
CA LEU A 289 22.36 -31.80 -7.18
C LEU A 289 21.82 -31.54 -8.59
N THR A 290 22.19 -32.37 -9.56
CA THR A 290 21.82 -32.17 -10.97
C THR A 290 20.36 -32.47 -11.25
N TYR A 291 19.83 -33.57 -10.71
CA TYR A 291 18.50 -34.07 -11.07
C TYR A 291 17.38 -33.54 -10.17
N PHE A 292 17.70 -33.15 -8.92
CA PHE A 292 16.70 -32.72 -7.95
C PHE A 292 16.86 -31.24 -7.56
N PHE A 293 18.01 -30.86 -6.99
CA PHE A 293 18.19 -29.51 -6.46
C PHE A 293 18.25 -28.45 -7.56
N MET A 294 18.93 -28.71 -8.68
CA MET A 294 19.09 -27.73 -9.76
C MET A 294 17.77 -27.39 -10.48
N PRO A 295 16.90 -28.36 -10.86
CA PRO A 295 15.58 -28.05 -11.39
C PRO A 295 14.70 -27.31 -10.38
N LEU A 296 14.68 -27.76 -9.11
CA LEU A 296 13.90 -27.12 -8.05
C LEU A 296 14.36 -25.67 -7.81
N PHE A 297 15.66 -25.44 -7.74
CA PHE A 297 16.25 -24.10 -7.65
C PHE A 297 15.82 -23.23 -8.84
N SER A 298 15.89 -23.77 -10.05
CA SER A 298 15.50 -23.05 -11.27
C SER A 298 14.02 -22.63 -11.23
N LEU A 299 13.12 -23.50 -10.76
CA LEU A 299 11.70 -23.16 -10.59
C LEU A 299 11.49 -22.06 -9.56
N ILE A 300 12.22 -22.11 -8.44
CA ILE A 300 12.14 -21.08 -7.40
C ILE A 300 12.65 -19.73 -7.91
N ILE A 301 13.76 -19.70 -8.67
CA ILE A 301 14.26 -18.47 -9.29
C ILE A 301 13.27 -17.92 -10.33
N VAL A 302 12.61 -18.80 -11.09
CA VAL A 302 11.53 -18.39 -12.01
C VAL A 302 10.37 -17.74 -11.26
N ALA A 303 9.89 -18.39 -10.19
CA ALA A 303 8.86 -17.80 -9.34
C ALA A 303 9.30 -16.45 -8.74
N SER A 304 10.55 -16.36 -8.28
CA SER A 304 11.10 -15.14 -7.68
C SER A 304 11.13 -13.96 -8.64
N TYR A 305 11.57 -14.14 -9.90
CA TYR A 305 11.58 -13.03 -10.85
C TYR A 305 10.18 -12.65 -11.34
N VAL A 306 9.23 -13.60 -11.36
CA VAL A 306 7.81 -13.30 -11.67
C VAL A 306 7.21 -12.44 -10.56
N VAL A 307 7.48 -12.78 -9.30
CA VAL A 307 7.09 -11.95 -8.15
C VAL A 307 7.77 -10.58 -8.23
N CYS A 308 9.07 -10.52 -8.54
CA CYS A 308 9.80 -9.26 -8.73
C CYS A 308 9.13 -8.36 -9.79
N ALA A 309 8.78 -8.94 -10.94
CA ALA A 309 8.10 -8.22 -12.01
C ALA A 309 6.72 -7.71 -11.58
N ALA A 310 5.94 -8.52 -10.86
CA ALA A 310 4.59 -8.19 -10.39
C ALA A 310 4.58 -7.15 -9.27
N VAL A 311 5.54 -7.19 -8.35
CA VAL A 311 5.65 -6.24 -7.22
C VAL A 311 5.99 -4.84 -7.70
N LEU A 312 6.73 -4.69 -8.80
CA LEU A 312 7.15 -3.39 -9.33
C LEU A 312 5.98 -2.43 -9.68
N PRO A 313 4.97 -2.80 -10.48
CA PRO A 313 3.82 -1.93 -10.73
C PRO A 313 2.97 -1.70 -9.47
N ILE A 314 2.87 -2.68 -8.56
CA ILE A 314 2.15 -2.53 -7.28
C ILE A 314 2.85 -1.46 -6.42
N SER A 315 4.16 -1.56 -6.27
CA SER A 315 4.96 -0.60 -5.49
C SER A 315 4.93 0.80 -6.08
N ALA A 316 4.93 0.91 -7.41
CA ALA A 316 4.80 2.18 -8.11
C ALA A 316 3.40 2.79 -7.90
N THR A 317 2.34 1.99 -7.93
CA THR A 317 0.95 2.43 -7.69
C THR A 317 0.79 2.93 -6.26
N ASN A 318 1.30 2.18 -5.27
CA ASN A 318 1.23 2.60 -3.87
C ASN A 318 2.02 3.89 -3.64
N ALA A 319 3.21 4.02 -4.23
CA ALA A 319 3.99 5.24 -4.13
C ALA A 319 3.29 6.46 -4.76
N ASP A 320 2.62 6.29 -5.90
CA ASP A 320 1.86 7.38 -6.52
C ASP A 320 0.70 7.85 -5.65
N THR A 321 -0.06 6.90 -5.08
CA THR A 321 -1.14 7.19 -4.12
C THR A 321 -0.66 8.06 -2.97
N CYS A 322 0.55 7.79 -2.49
CA CYS A 322 1.12 8.48 -1.33
C CYS A 322 1.72 9.84 -1.64
N ILE A 323 1.95 10.22 -2.90
CA ILE A 323 2.54 11.54 -3.21
C ILE A 323 1.46 12.56 -3.55
N GLY A 324 0.31 12.11 -4.04
CA GLY A 324 -0.77 13.02 -4.43
C GLY A 324 -0.58 13.65 -5.79
N GLY A 325 -1.71 14.11 -6.33
CA GLY A 325 -1.83 14.91 -7.55
C GLY A 325 -2.45 16.31 -7.33
N GLY A 326 -2.85 16.65 -6.10
CA GLY A 326 -3.56 17.90 -5.78
C GLY A 326 -2.67 19.12 -5.53
N GLU A 327 -3.29 20.31 -5.58
CA GLU A 327 -2.62 21.61 -5.45
C GLU A 327 -2.43 22.11 -4.00
N TYR A 328 -3.15 21.55 -3.01
CA TYR A 328 -3.30 22.18 -1.70
C TYR A 328 -2.35 21.61 -0.63
N PHE A 329 -2.42 20.32 -0.33
CA PHE A 329 -1.61 19.70 0.72
C PHE A 329 -0.73 18.56 0.20
N GLY A 330 -0.99 18.09 -1.02
CA GLY A 330 -0.33 16.94 -1.61
C GLY A 330 -0.57 15.66 -0.81
N GLY A 331 0.24 14.64 -1.06
CA GLY A 331 0.20 13.40 -0.33
C GLY A 331 -1.05 12.55 -0.59
N PRO A 332 -1.31 11.55 0.26
CA PRO A 332 -2.45 10.66 0.09
C PRO A 332 -3.81 11.36 0.33
N ASP A 333 -3.81 12.46 1.10
CA ASP A 333 -5.02 13.21 1.44
C ASP A 333 -5.68 13.80 0.19
N ASP A 334 -4.86 14.42 -0.67
CA ASP A 334 -5.32 14.96 -1.94
C ASP A 334 -5.66 13.84 -2.95
N THR A 335 -4.97 12.68 -2.91
CA THR A 335 -5.34 11.53 -3.73
C THR A 335 -6.75 11.04 -3.42
N VAL A 336 -7.07 10.84 -2.13
CA VAL A 336 -8.38 10.35 -1.70
C VAL A 336 -9.49 11.29 -2.16
N LEU A 337 -9.29 12.60 -2.01
CA LEU A 337 -10.28 13.59 -2.45
C LEU A 337 -10.43 13.66 -3.96
N THR A 338 -9.33 13.59 -4.70
CA THR A 338 -9.38 13.62 -6.16
C THR A 338 -10.05 12.37 -6.71
N VAL A 339 -9.76 11.20 -6.14
CA VAL A 339 -10.47 9.95 -6.47
C VAL A 339 -11.96 10.08 -6.17
N TYR A 340 -12.33 10.64 -5.02
CA TYR A 340 -13.73 10.85 -4.67
C TYR A 340 -14.43 11.77 -5.69
N ARG A 341 -13.83 12.92 -6.02
CA ARG A 341 -14.35 13.87 -7.02
C ARG A 341 -14.49 13.24 -8.39
N ASN A 342 -13.52 12.44 -8.82
CA ASN A 342 -13.58 11.76 -10.11
C ASN A 342 -14.71 10.71 -10.16
N LEU A 343 -15.02 10.03 -9.06
CA LEU A 343 -16.10 9.02 -8.98
C LEU A 343 -17.49 9.61 -8.86
N ARG A 344 -17.65 10.69 -8.07
CA ARG A 344 -18.95 11.24 -7.67
C ARG A 344 -19.27 12.58 -8.32
N GLY A 345 -18.32 13.20 -9.01
CA GLY A 345 -18.39 14.57 -9.49
C GLY A 345 -18.12 15.59 -8.40
N ASP A 346 -18.24 16.88 -8.74
CA ASP A 346 -18.06 18.02 -7.83
C ASP A 346 -19.30 18.29 -6.96
N ASP A 347 -20.12 17.28 -6.68
CA ASP A 347 -21.31 17.44 -5.86
C ASP A 347 -20.91 17.72 -4.41
N PRO A 348 -21.33 18.85 -3.79
CA PRO A 348 -21.07 19.17 -2.38
C PRO A 348 -21.88 18.29 -1.42
N SER A 349 -21.94 16.99 -1.68
CA SER A 349 -22.61 16.01 -0.84
C SER A 349 -22.00 15.99 0.56
N ILE A 350 -22.82 15.63 1.55
CA ILE A 350 -22.37 15.49 2.96
C ILE A 350 -21.22 14.50 3.10
N LEU A 351 -21.17 13.47 2.24
CA LEU A 351 -20.09 12.50 2.19
C LEU A 351 -18.78 13.12 1.68
N PHE A 352 -18.85 14.00 0.67
CA PHE A 352 -17.67 14.74 0.23
C PHE A 352 -17.12 15.61 1.36
N GLN A 353 -17.98 16.37 2.03
CA GLN A 353 -17.59 17.22 3.17
C GLN A 353 -17.00 16.39 4.31
N LEU A 354 -17.57 15.22 4.61
CA LEU A 354 -17.06 14.29 5.61
C LEU A 354 -15.64 13.81 5.29
N VAL A 355 -15.43 13.34 4.05
CA VAL A 355 -14.12 12.87 3.60
C VAL A 355 -13.12 14.03 3.56
N ALA A 356 -13.52 15.19 3.02
CA ALA A 356 -12.70 16.40 2.96
C ALA A 356 -12.32 16.90 4.36
N TYR A 357 -13.25 16.92 5.31
CA TYR A 357 -12.98 17.31 6.68
C TYR A 357 -11.87 16.45 7.30
N TYR A 358 -11.99 15.12 7.28
CA TYR A 358 -10.99 14.27 7.94
C TYR A 358 -9.67 14.15 7.17
N THR A 359 -9.68 14.17 5.84
CA THR A 359 -8.47 14.12 5.01
C THR A 359 -7.70 15.44 5.08
N GLN A 360 -8.39 16.59 5.12
CA GLN A 360 -7.80 17.92 5.18
C GLN A 360 -7.56 18.37 6.62
N ARG A 361 -7.13 17.43 7.48
CA ARG A 361 -6.67 17.71 8.85
C ARG A 361 -7.72 18.44 9.72
N CYS A 362 -9.00 18.16 9.46
CA CYS A 362 -10.16 18.75 10.12
C CYS A 362 -10.35 20.25 9.87
N ASP A 363 -10.07 20.66 8.63
CA ASP A 363 -10.38 22.00 8.17
C ASP A 363 -11.88 22.29 8.27
N THR A 364 -12.20 23.27 9.10
CA THR A 364 -13.55 23.81 9.34
C THR A 364 -14.28 24.26 8.08
N HIS A 365 -13.57 24.55 6.99
CA HIS A 365 -14.17 24.85 5.70
C HIS A 365 -15.05 23.70 5.16
N TYR A 366 -14.73 22.46 5.53
CA TYR A 366 -15.44 21.25 5.13
C TYR A 366 -16.31 20.66 6.24
N TYR A 367 -16.63 21.41 7.30
CA TYR A 367 -17.35 20.89 8.47
C TYR A 367 -18.73 20.31 8.09
N PRO A 368 -18.91 18.96 8.12
CA PRO A 368 -20.10 18.31 7.58
C PRO A 368 -21.28 18.30 8.58
N TYR A 369 -21.03 18.76 9.80
CA TYR A 369 -21.98 18.66 10.92
C TYR A 369 -22.68 19.99 11.22
N ALA A 370 -22.65 20.96 10.30
CA ALA A 370 -23.28 22.26 10.51
C ALA A 370 -24.80 22.15 10.79
N GLU A 371 -25.47 21.20 10.14
CA GLU A 371 -26.89 20.92 10.39
C GLU A 371 -27.11 20.26 11.76
N LEU A 372 -26.22 19.36 12.16
CA LEU A 372 -26.28 18.70 13.46
C LEU A 372 -25.96 19.65 14.62
N SER A 373 -25.01 20.57 14.43
CA SER A 373 -24.73 21.62 15.42
C SER A 373 -25.91 22.56 15.56
N LYS A 374 -26.52 22.96 14.44
CA LYS A 374 -27.75 23.75 14.48
C LYS A 374 -28.88 23.00 15.19
N TYR A 375 -29.03 21.70 14.92
CA TYR A 375 -30.01 20.87 15.61
C TYR A 375 -29.79 20.83 17.12
N LEU A 376 -28.54 20.74 17.60
CA LEU A 376 -28.24 20.83 19.03
C LEU A 376 -28.62 22.18 19.63
N ASP A 377 -28.35 23.29 18.91
CA ASP A 377 -28.75 24.63 19.32
C ASP A 377 -30.30 24.75 19.37
N ASP A 378 -31.00 24.21 18.38
CA ASP A 378 -32.47 24.19 18.33
C ASP A 378 -33.05 23.34 19.48
N LEU A 379 -32.37 22.26 19.85
CA LEU A 379 -32.76 21.37 20.94
C LEU A 379 -32.55 22.03 22.31
N ASP A 380 -31.51 22.85 22.46
CA ASP A 380 -31.31 23.71 23.62
C ASP A 380 -32.39 24.79 23.72
N GLY A 381 -32.72 25.42 22.59
CA GLY A 381 -33.85 26.34 22.48
C GLY A 381 -35.16 25.69 22.92
N ALA A 382 -35.45 24.47 22.44
CA ALA A 382 -36.64 23.73 22.82
C ALA A 382 -36.68 23.39 24.33
N VAL A 383 -35.54 23.02 24.92
CA VAL A 383 -35.42 22.78 26.37
C VAL A 383 -35.69 24.05 27.16
N ASP A 384 -35.15 25.19 26.73
CA ASP A 384 -35.33 26.48 27.41
C ASP A 384 -36.76 27.02 27.25
N SER A 385 -37.34 26.91 26.05
CA SER A 385 -38.74 27.24 25.76
C SER A 385 -39.69 26.42 26.64
N THR A 386 -39.51 25.08 26.70
CA THR A 386 -40.36 24.20 27.52
C THR A 386 -40.18 24.44 29.02
N ASN A 387 -38.97 24.72 29.50
CA ASN A 387 -38.74 25.15 30.89
C ASN A 387 -39.49 26.44 31.22
N THR A 388 -39.46 27.41 30.29
CA THR A 388 -40.15 28.70 30.44
C THR A 388 -41.66 28.54 30.52
N VAL A 389 -42.26 27.66 29.70
CA VAL A 389 -43.68 27.30 29.79
C VAL A 389 -44.01 26.72 31.16
N VAL A 390 -43.22 25.74 31.63
CA VAL A 390 -43.46 25.11 32.95
C VAL A 390 -43.42 26.15 34.07
N GLN A 391 -42.41 27.03 34.08
CA GLN A 391 -42.28 28.08 35.08
C GLN A 391 -43.46 29.07 35.00
N THR A 392 -43.78 29.56 33.80
CA THR A 392 -44.87 30.53 33.59
C THR A 392 -46.21 29.97 34.02
N VAL A 393 -46.51 28.70 33.69
CA VAL A 393 -47.77 28.05 34.10
C VAL A 393 -47.83 27.84 35.60
N GLN A 394 -46.71 27.47 36.22
CA GLN A 394 -46.64 27.27 37.68
C GLN A 394 -46.79 28.59 38.44
N ASP A 395 -46.14 29.65 37.98
CA ASP A 395 -46.16 30.96 38.61
C ASP A 395 -47.53 31.66 38.49
N ASN A 396 -48.32 31.29 37.46
CA ASN A 396 -49.64 31.86 37.18
C ASN A 396 -50.79 30.87 37.40
N LEU A 397 -50.57 29.77 38.13
CA LEU A 397 -51.51 28.65 38.22
C LEU A 397 -52.91 29.07 38.72
N ASP A 398 -52.97 29.90 39.76
CA ASP A 398 -54.24 30.35 40.35
C ASP A 398 -55.05 31.20 39.36
N LEU A 399 -54.37 32.10 38.64
CA LEU A 399 -54.98 32.94 37.61
C LEU A 399 -55.48 32.11 36.43
N LEU A 400 -54.68 31.14 35.98
CA LEU A 400 -55.04 30.25 34.88
C LEU A 400 -56.22 29.34 35.26
N LEU A 401 -56.28 28.85 36.49
CA LEU A 401 -57.41 28.09 37.02
C LEU A 401 -58.70 28.91 37.02
N GLU A 402 -58.62 30.17 37.46
CA GLU A 402 -59.77 31.08 37.50
C GLU A 402 -60.26 31.46 36.08
N GLN A 403 -59.33 31.78 35.17
CA GLN A 403 -59.67 32.27 33.83
C GLN A 403 -60.08 31.14 32.86
N CYS A 404 -59.42 29.99 32.92
CA CYS A 404 -59.63 28.90 31.97
C CYS A 404 -60.58 27.82 32.47
N GLY A 405 -60.87 27.76 33.78
CA GLY A 405 -61.82 26.81 34.36
C GLY A 405 -61.41 25.34 34.24
N ARG A 406 -60.13 25.04 34.02
CA ARG A 406 -59.56 23.68 33.90
C ARG A 406 -58.27 23.56 34.71
N SER A 407 -57.93 22.34 35.16
CA SER A 407 -56.63 22.09 35.79
C SER A 407 -55.50 22.03 34.75
N PHE A 408 -54.32 22.46 35.15
CA PHE A 408 -53.11 22.49 34.30
C PHE A 408 -52.07 21.42 34.70
N ASP A 409 -52.37 20.56 35.68
CA ASP A 409 -51.47 19.51 36.13
C ASP A 409 -51.05 18.54 35.02
N SER A 410 -51.97 18.22 34.10
CA SER A 410 -51.69 17.36 32.94
C SER A 410 -50.68 18.03 32.00
N VAL A 411 -50.86 19.32 31.70
CA VAL A 411 -49.99 20.11 30.82
C VAL A 411 -48.60 20.20 31.43
N VAL A 412 -48.50 20.59 32.70
CA VAL A 412 -47.21 20.71 33.40
C VAL A 412 -46.48 19.37 33.42
N ARG A 413 -47.20 18.25 33.66
CA ARG A 413 -46.60 16.92 33.64
C ARG A 413 -46.09 16.53 32.25
N ILE A 414 -46.91 16.69 31.21
CA ILE A 414 -46.54 16.36 29.83
C ILE A 414 -45.33 17.19 29.36
N VAL A 415 -45.32 18.49 29.63
CA VAL A 415 -44.20 19.37 29.26
C VAL A 415 -42.93 19.02 30.05
N LYS A 416 -43.04 18.63 31.33
CA LYS A 416 -41.89 18.10 32.10
C LYS A 416 -41.35 16.81 31.51
N ASP A 417 -42.22 15.87 31.17
CA ASP A 417 -41.83 14.58 30.58
C ASP A 417 -41.15 14.81 29.22
N MET A 418 -41.65 15.77 28.44
CA MET A 418 -41.00 16.22 27.21
C MET A 418 -39.61 16.79 27.48
N ASN A 419 -39.46 17.71 28.44
CA ASN A 419 -38.15 18.31 28.77
C ASN A 419 -37.12 17.25 29.16
N ILE A 420 -37.54 16.22 29.92
CA ILE A 420 -36.68 15.07 30.26
C ILE A 420 -36.21 14.34 28.99
N ASN A 421 -37.13 14.04 28.07
CA ASN A 421 -36.76 13.38 26.82
C ASN A 421 -35.85 14.23 25.93
N LEU A 422 -36.11 15.54 25.84
CA LEU A 422 -35.23 16.47 25.12
C LEU A 422 -33.81 16.43 25.69
N ARG A 423 -33.65 16.50 27.02
CA ARG A 423 -32.31 16.39 27.64
C ARG A 423 -31.62 15.07 27.33
N VAL A 424 -32.35 13.96 27.31
CA VAL A 424 -31.81 12.66 26.92
C VAL A 424 -31.37 12.66 25.45
N LEU A 425 -32.19 13.22 24.54
CA LEU A 425 -31.83 13.38 23.13
C LEU A 425 -30.57 14.23 22.95
N ARG A 426 -30.48 15.36 23.67
CA ARG A 426 -29.29 16.22 23.71
C ARG A 426 -28.06 15.42 24.09
N GLU A 427 -28.12 14.72 25.22
CA GLU A 427 -26.99 13.95 25.74
C GLU A 427 -26.56 12.83 24.78
N GLN A 428 -27.51 12.16 24.10
CA GLN A 428 -27.17 11.15 23.10
C GLN A 428 -26.56 11.76 21.83
N ALA A 429 -27.06 12.91 21.37
CA ALA A 429 -26.52 13.60 20.20
C ALA A 429 -25.11 14.17 20.50
N ASP A 430 -24.89 14.71 21.70
CA ASP A 430 -23.58 15.16 22.17
C ASP A 430 -22.55 14.02 22.21
N ARG A 431 -22.92 12.87 22.77
CA ARG A 431 -22.09 11.65 22.75
C ARG A 431 -21.83 11.14 21.33
N SER A 432 -22.77 11.30 20.41
CA SER A 432 -22.57 10.94 19.00
C SER A 432 -21.52 11.84 18.35
N LEU A 433 -21.59 13.15 18.61
CA LEU A 433 -20.57 14.09 18.16
C LEU A 433 -19.20 13.79 18.76
N GLU A 434 -19.15 13.40 20.04
CA GLU A 434 -17.92 12.99 20.71
C GLU A 434 -17.24 11.80 20.00
N LEU A 435 -18.01 10.80 19.55
CA LEU A 435 -17.47 9.67 18.80
C LEU A 435 -16.86 10.08 17.46
N VAL A 436 -17.52 10.98 16.73
CA VAL A 436 -17.07 11.46 15.42
C VAL A 436 -16.16 12.68 15.51
N GLN A 437 -15.72 13.05 16.72
CA GLN A 437 -14.75 14.13 16.90
C GLN A 437 -13.54 13.91 16.00
N CYS A 438 -13.06 15.02 15.46
CA CYS A 438 -11.92 15.05 14.56
C CYS A 438 -10.78 14.16 15.05
N LYS A 439 -10.38 14.30 16.32
CA LYS A 439 -9.27 13.57 16.90
C LYS A 439 -9.40 12.05 16.72
N ASN A 440 -10.59 11.48 16.94
CA ASN A 440 -10.80 10.03 16.91
C ASN A 440 -10.74 9.50 15.47
N ILE A 441 -11.44 10.15 14.54
CA ILE A 441 -11.53 9.69 13.16
C ILE A 441 -10.28 10.05 12.36
N ASN A 442 -9.72 11.25 12.55
CA ASN A 442 -8.48 11.64 11.89
C ASN A 442 -7.30 10.80 12.38
N SER A 443 -7.19 10.46 13.68
CA SER A 443 -6.11 9.56 14.13
C SER A 443 -6.20 8.18 13.48
N LEU A 444 -7.43 7.66 13.31
CA LEU A 444 -7.68 6.41 12.62
C LEU A 444 -7.25 6.50 11.15
N TYR A 445 -7.65 7.58 10.47
CA TYR A 445 -7.28 7.86 9.09
C TYR A 445 -5.76 7.98 8.91
N VAL A 446 -5.07 8.74 9.78
CA VAL A 446 -3.61 8.90 9.74
C VAL A 446 -2.91 7.57 9.95
N ASN A 447 -3.31 6.79 10.95
CA ASN A 447 -2.70 5.47 11.19
C ASN A 447 -2.90 4.53 9.99
N THR A 448 -4.07 4.58 9.36
CA THR A 448 -4.42 3.72 8.22
C THR A 448 -3.70 4.14 6.94
N ILE A 449 -3.79 5.42 6.58
CA ILE A 449 -3.36 5.93 5.29
C ILE A 449 -1.91 6.41 5.34
N HIS A 450 -1.55 7.24 6.33
CA HIS A 450 -0.19 7.78 6.40
C HIS A 450 0.81 6.72 6.85
N GLU A 451 0.53 6.04 7.96
CA GLU A 451 1.47 5.07 8.54
C GLU A 451 1.39 3.70 7.87
N ALA A 452 0.24 3.01 7.88
CA ALA A 452 0.15 1.67 7.32
C ALA A 452 0.33 1.67 5.79
N THR A 453 -0.48 2.46 5.07
CA THR A 453 -0.48 2.43 3.60
C THR A 453 0.74 3.14 3.00
N CYS A 454 1.13 4.31 3.52
CA CYS A 454 2.14 5.12 2.83
C CYS A 454 3.56 5.02 3.36
N LYS A 455 3.76 4.54 4.58
CA LYS A 455 5.08 4.31 5.15
C LYS A 455 5.42 2.83 5.13
N TYR A 456 4.71 2.01 5.92
CA TYR A 456 5.05 0.60 6.07
C TYR A 456 4.85 -0.20 4.78
N SER A 457 3.72 -0.03 4.08
CA SER A 457 3.46 -0.79 2.85
C SER A 457 4.46 -0.44 1.74
N VAL A 458 4.74 0.85 1.54
CA VAL A 458 5.66 1.29 0.47
C VAL A 458 7.10 0.87 0.78
N ASP A 459 7.54 0.98 2.04
CA ASP A 459 8.84 0.50 2.47
C ASP A 459 8.96 -1.03 2.29
N ALA A 460 7.91 -1.77 2.66
CA ALA A 460 7.85 -3.22 2.46
C ALA A 460 8.01 -3.59 0.98
N LEU A 461 7.23 -2.96 0.11
CA LEU A 461 7.24 -3.23 -1.33
C LEU A 461 8.57 -2.84 -1.98
N ALA A 462 9.21 -1.76 -1.52
CA ALA A 462 10.55 -1.38 -1.97
C ALA A 462 11.59 -2.45 -1.62
N TRP A 463 11.59 -2.94 -0.38
CA TRP A 463 12.50 -4.01 0.06
C TRP A 463 12.23 -5.34 -0.64
N ILE A 464 10.96 -5.74 -0.78
CA ILE A 464 10.55 -6.95 -1.50
C ILE A 464 11.02 -6.88 -2.95
N PHE A 465 10.81 -5.74 -3.63
CA PHE A 465 11.28 -5.54 -5.00
C PHE A 465 12.81 -5.60 -5.09
N ALA A 466 13.53 -4.84 -4.27
CA ALA A 466 14.99 -4.78 -4.31
C ALA A 466 15.64 -6.14 -4.01
N ALA A 467 15.16 -6.84 -2.98
CA ALA A 467 15.67 -8.15 -2.62
C ALA A 467 15.33 -9.21 -3.67
N SER A 468 14.09 -9.25 -4.18
CA SER A 468 13.70 -10.21 -5.23
C SER A 468 14.47 -9.98 -6.53
N LEU A 469 14.79 -8.72 -6.89
CA LEU A 469 15.63 -8.39 -8.04
C LEU A 469 17.03 -8.98 -7.90
N ILE A 470 17.67 -8.77 -6.74
CA ILE A 470 19.03 -9.27 -6.48
C ILE A 470 19.05 -10.79 -6.38
N ILE A 471 18.07 -11.40 -5.70
CA ILE A 471 17.90 -12.86 -5.64
C ILE A 471 17.78 -13.44 -7.05
N SER A 472 16.97 -12.81 -7.92
CA SER A 472 16.77 -13.25 -9.30
C SER A 472 18.05 -13.17 -10.13
N ILE A 473 18.78 -12.06 -10.04
CA ILE A 473 20.07 -11.87 -10.74
C ILE A 473 21.11 -12.89 -10.25
N CYS A 474 21.31 -13.00 -8.93
CA CYS A 474 22.25 -13.96 -8.35
C CYS A 474 21.86 -15.41 -8.68
N GLY A 475 20.57 -15.73 -8.65
CA GLY A 475 20.04 -17.04 -9.00
C GLY A 475 20.33 -17.41 -10.46
N LEU A 476 20.10 -16.49 -11.40
CA LEU A 476 20.42 -16.71 -12.82
C LEU A 476 21.93 -16.83 -13.06
N ILE A 477 22.76 -16.08 -12.34
CA ILE A 477 24.22 -16.25 -12.36
C ILE A 477 24.59 -17.66 -11.87
N MET A 478 24.02 -18.13 -10.76
CA MET A 478 24.27 -19.49 -10.25
C MET A 478 23.81 -20.56 -11.26
N ILE A 479 22.64 -20.40 -11.89
CA ILE A 479 22.14 -21.33 -12.92
C ILE A 479 23.08 -21.37 -14.13
N MET A 480 23.57 -20.21 -14.58
CA MET A 480 24.52 -20.09 -15.68
C MET A 480 25.87 -20.73 -15.33
N LEU A 481 26.34 -20.57 -14.09
CA LEU A 481 27.60 -21.09 -13.59
C LEU A 481 27.50 -22.47 -12.94
N ARG A 482 26.44 -23.24 -13.23
CA ARG A 482 26.22 -24.59 -12.65
C ARG A 482 27.37 -25.58 -12.91
N SER A 483 28.27 -25.28 -13.85
CA SER A 483 29.53 -26.03 -14.02
C SER A 483 30.40 -26.05 -12.76
N ALA A 484 30.23 -25.09 -11.85
CA ALA A 484 31.03 -24.90 -10.64
C ALA A 484 31.06 -26.12 -9.71
N TYR A 485 29.93 -26.82 -9.55
CA TYR A 485 29.81 -27.98 -8.65
C TYR A 485 30.14 -29.33 -9.34
N TYR A 486 30.65 -29.28 -10.58
CA TYR A 486 31.15 -30.47 -11.27
C TYR A 486 32.68 -30.58 -11.15
N PRO A 487 33.21 -31.81 -10.98
CA PRO A 487 34.65 -32.04 -11.01
C PRO A 487 35.19 -31.74 -12.41
N ALA A 488 36.41 -31.21 -12.47
CA ALA A 488 37.10 -30.99 -13.73
C ALA A 488 37.47 -32.36 -14.35
N GLN A 489 37.24 -32.50 -15.65
CA GLN A 489 37.63 -33.68 -16.40
C GLN A 489 38.90 -33.34 -17.17
N TYR A 490 39.96 -34.09 -16.89
CA TYR A 490 41.18 -34.07 -17.68
C TYR A 490 40.92 -34.94 -18.91
N LEU A 491 41.09 -34.37 -20.11
CA LEU A 491 41.17 -35.18 -21.32
C LEU A 491 42.45 -35.98 -21.21
N GLU A 492 42.35 -37.23 -20.78
CA GLU A 492 43.42 -38.19 -21.06
C GLU A 492 43.51 -38.29 -22.58
N LEU A 493 44.51 -37.65 -23.18
CA LEU A 493 44.91 -37.95 -24.54
C LEU A 493 45.30 -39.43 -24.55
N SER A 494 44.33 -40.31 -24.80
CA SER A 494 44.63 -41.70 -25.06
C SER A 494 45.69 -41.70 -26.17
N ASP A 495 46.79 -42.42 -25.99
CA ASP A 495 47.97 -42.51 -26.87
C ASP A 495 47.65 -42.71 -28.37
N HIS A 496 46.40 -43.03 -28.69
CA HIS A 496 45.84 -43.18 -30.02
C HIS A 496 45.92 -41.91 -30.90
N TRP A 497 45.81 -40.70 -30.33
CA TRP A 497 45.98 -39.46 -31.13
C TRP A 497 47.45 -39.15 -31.44
N ILE A 498 48.36 -39.49 -30.52
CA ILE A 498 49.81 -39.34 -30.71
C ILE A 498 50.33 -40.33 -31.77
N LYS A 499 49.79 -41.56 -31.80
CA LYS A 499 50.14 -42.54 -32.86
C LYS A 499 49.56 -42.20 -34.25
N SER A 500 48.41 -41.54 -34.31
CA SER A 500 47.76 -41.22 -35.60
C SER A 500 48.44 -40.11 -36.39
N SER A 501 49.19 -39.20 -35.73
CA SER A 501 49.88 -38.10 -36.40
C SER A 501 51.30 -38.45 -36.89
N ALA A 502 51.86 -39.59 -36.44
CA ALA A 502 53.19 -40.03 -36.86
C ALA A 502 53.23 -40.84 -38.18
N SER A 503 52.09 -41.12 -38.83
CA SER A 503 52.05 -41.92 -40.09
C SER A 503 51.62 -41.15 -41.34
N THR A 504 51.53 -39.81 -41.29
CA THR A 504 51.42 -39.02 -42.52
C THR A 504 52.78 -38.95 -43.20
N THR A 505 53.13 -40.05 -43.87
CA THR A 505 54.25 -40.14 -44.80
C THR A 505 54.10 -39.00 -45.80
N SER A 506 55.02 -38.04 -45.76
CA SER A 506 55.15 -37.00 -46.76
C SER A 506 55.53 -37.64 -48.10
N GLU A 507 54.53 -38.00 -48.91
CA GLU A 507 54.74 -38.17 -50.34
C GLU A 507 55.13 -36.82 -50.92
N THR A 508 56.44 -36.66 -51.07
CA THR A 508 57.10 -35.54 -51.72
C THR A 508 56.82 -35.65 -53.20
N LYS A 509 55.67 -35.13 -53.67
CA LYS A 509 55.47 -34.87 -55.10
C LYS A 509 56.20 -33.59 -55.47
N ALA A 510 57.45 -33.76 -55.88
CA ALA A 510 58.21 -32.77 -56.60
C ALA A 510 57.41 -32.29 -57.82
N SER A 511 57.09 -31.00 -57.85
CA SER A 511 56.56 -30.32 -59.04
C SER A 511 57.62 -29.32 -59.51
N PRO A 512 58.04 -29.36 -60.79
CA PRO A 512 59.15 -28.57 -61.26
C PRO A 512 58.76 -27.10 -61.44
N THR A 513 59.66 -26.27 -60.91
CA THR A 513 59.93 -24.87 -61.20
C THR A 513 59.55 -24.45 -62.63
N LYS A 514 58.64 -23.48 -62.76
CA LYS A 514 58.65 -22.52 -63.87
C LYS A 514 58.54 -21.09 -63.34
N SER A 515 59.72 -20.49 -63.27
CA SER A 515 59.98 -19.06 -63.44
C SER A 515 59.04 -18.43 -64.48
N ASN A 516 58.41 -17.31 -64.12
CA ASN A 516 58.33 -16.16 -65.01
C ASN A 516 58.09 -14.87 -64.22
N ASN A 517 59.10 -14.00 -64.30
CA ASN A 517 59.05 -12.59 -63.99
C ASN A 517 58.23 -11.83 -65.04
N SER A 518 57.38 -10.90 -64.59
CA SER A 518 57.08 -9.62 -65.24
C SER A 518 56.28 -8.78 -64.24
N ILE A 519 56.90 -7.85 -63.52
CA ILE A 519 56.99 -6.42 -63.86
C ILE A 519 55.67 -5.88 -64.42
N GLY A 520 55.00 -5.07 -63.61
CA GLY A 520 53.79 -4.32 -63.97
C GLY A 520 53.44 -3.32 -62.88
N SER A 521 54.18 -2.22 -62.84
CA SER A 521 53.87 -1.01 -62.09
C SER A 521 52.55 -0.41 -62.55
N ARG A 522 51.65 -0.05 -61.63
CA ARG A 522 50.72 1.07 -61.87
C ARG A 522 50.24 1.73 -60.57
N SER A 523 50.59 3.00 -60.51
CA SER A 523 50.07 4.06 -59.65
C SER A 523 48.59 4.33 -59.92
N SER A 524 47.82 4.49 -58.84
CA SER A 524 46.70 5.43 -58.68
C SER A 524 46.23 5.25 -57.22
N GLY A 525 46.31 6.24 -56.32
CA GLY A 525 45.65 7.52 -56.44
C GLY A 525 44.20 7.37 -55.98
N GLY A 526 43.95 7.48 -54.67
CA GLY A 526 42.62 7.31 -54.07
C GLY A 526 42.52 7.87 -52.65
N ASN A 527 42.09 9.13 -52.56
CA ASN A 527 41.66 9.83 -51.35
C ASN A 527 40.54 9.08 -50.60
N VAL A 528 40.68 8.91 -49.29
CA VAL A 528 39.57 8.75 -48.33
C VAL A 528 40.00 9.46 -47.04
N LYS A 529 39.58 10.72 -46.89
CA LYS A 529 38.50 11.20 -45.99
C LYS A 529 38.80 11.02 -44.50
N GLU A 530 39.00 12.18 -43.88
CA GLU A 530 38.89 12.52 -42.47
C GLU A 530 37.88 11.65 -41.72
N VAL A 531 38.33 11.07 -40.61
CA VAL A 531 37.46 10.60 -39.53
C VAL A 531 37.74 11.50 -38.34
N HIS A 532 36.68 12.19 -37.91
CA HIS A 532 36.64 13.06 -36.74
C HIS A 532 37.19 12.35 -35.49
N GLU A 533 38.15 13.02 -34.88
CA GLU A 533 38.69 12.75 -33.56
C GLU A 533 37.60 13.03 -32.52
N ALA A 534 37.05 11.96 -31.93
CA ALA A 534 36.09 12.06 -30.83
C ALA A 534 36.85 12.43 -29.55
N ALA A 535 36.36 13.48 -28.89
CA ALA A 535 36.87 13.98 -27.62
C ALA A 535 36.87 12.90 -26.51
N PRO A 536 37.89 12.87 -25.64
CA PRO A 536 37.91 11.96 -24.50
C PRO A 536 36.85 12.37 -23.46
N LEU A 537 35.94 11.46 -23.16
CA LEU A 537 35.02 11.55 -22.03
C LEU A 537 35.84 11.63 -20.72
N ALA A 538 35.54 12.65 -19.92
CA ALA A 538 36.10 12.86 -18.61
C ALA A 538 35.74 11.69 -17.66
N PRO A 539 36.63 11.32 -16.72
CA PRO A 539 36.36 10.27 -15.75
C PRO A 539 35.27 10.75 -14.76
N ILE A 540 34.17 10.00 -14.69
CA ILE A 540 33.19 10.11 -13.63
C ILE A 540 33.87 9.65 -12.33
N LYS A 541 34.22 10.60 -11.46
CA LYS A 541 34.56 10.32 -10.07
C LYS A 541 33.30 9.81 -9.37
N MET A 542 33.24 8.52 -9.07
CA MET A 542 32.39 8.01 -7.99
C MET A 542 32.97 8.52 -6.67
N THR A 543 32.31 9.53 -6.10
CA THR A 543 32.52 9.90 -4.70
C THR A 543 31.89 8.80 -3.86
N VAL A 544 32.73 7.95 -3.28
CA VAL A 544 32.35 7.07 -2.17
C VAL A 544 31.98 7.98 -1.01
N LEU A 545 30.71 8.03 -0.65
CA LEU A 545 30.26 8.58 0.62
C LEU A 545 30.71 7.62 1.72
N GLU A 546 31.84 7.92 2.34
CA GLU A 546 32.20 7.40 3.66
C GLU A 546 31.15 7.88 4.65
N ALA A 547 30.23 6.99 5.01
CA ALA A 547 29.41 7.16 6.20
C ALA A 547 30.32 6.98 7.41
N HIS A 548 30.74 8.09 8.02
CA HIS A 548 31.28 8.10 9.37
C HIS A 548 30.17 7.62 10.32
N GLY A 549 30.34 6.41 10.85
CA GLY A 549 29.60 5.95 12.01
C GLY A 549 30.12 6.63 13.26
N ASP A 550 29.19 7.11 14.08
CA ASP A 550 29.31 7.14 15.54
C ASP A 550 27.91 6.85 16.07
N GLY A 551 27.74 5.65 16.60
CA GLY A 551 26.48 5.12 17.08
C GLY A 551 26.69 3.71 17.61
N GLU A 552 27.26 3.65 18.81
CA GLU A 552 27.27 2.45 19.63
C GLU A 552 25.84 1.88 19.73
N PHE A 553 25.63 0.67 19.22
CA PHE A 553 24.51 -0.16 19.62
C PHE A 553 25.06 -1.45 20.18
N GLU A 554 24.88 -1.59 21.49
CA GLU A 554 25.08 -2.78 22.29
C GLU A 554 24.35 -3.97 21.66
N VAL A 555 25.12 -4.98 21.28
CA VAL A 555 24.62 -6.30 20.90
C VAL A 555 24.52 -7.12 22.18
N CYS A 556 23.31 -7.28 22.69
CA CYS A 556 23.00 -8.27 23.72
C CYS A 556 21.79 -9.12 23.30
N ASP A 557 22.08 -10.41 23.12
CA ASP A 557 21.22 -11.58 23.35
C ASP A 557 19.78 -11.57 22.82
N VAL A 558 19.62 -12.01 21.56
CA VAL A 558 18.45 -12.80 21.13
C VAL A 558 18.91 -13.96 20.25
N LEU A 559 19.37 -15.03 20.89
CA LEU A 559 19.57 -16.33 20.26
C LEU A 559 19.21 -17.44 21.27
N GLN A 560 17.93 -17.49 21.64
CA GLN A 560 17.37 -18.66 22.30
C GLN A 560 15.85 -18.73 22.12
N GLU A 561 15.43 -19.16 20.92
CA GLU A 561 14.27 -20.02 20.62
C GLU A 561 13.95 -19.89 19.12
N PHE A 562 14.55 -20.76 18.31
CA PHE A 562 14.00 -21.33 17.08
C PHE A 562 14.73 -22.65 16.76
#